data_AF-A0A1V6FXH0-F1
#
_entry.id   AF-A0A1V6FXH0-F1
#
_cell.length_a   1.000
_cell.length_b   1.000
_cell.length_c   1.000
_cell.angle_alpha   90.00
_cell.angle_beta   90.00
_cell.angle_gamma   90.00
#
_symmetry.space_group_name_H-M   'P 1'
#
loop_
_entity.id
_entity.type
_entity.pdbx_description
1 polymer ?
#
loop_
_entity_poly.entity_id
_entity_poly.type
_entity_poly.pdbx_seq_one_letter_code
_entity_poly.pdbx_strand_id
1 'polypeptide(L)'
;MTPIESIYEIKSAFLDLQRHLNKKKPVVYQRAHERYEKLVNRFFKENKDFVKPEQKLQCFDDPVSFMKLMDTALEYYYELGN
;
A
#
# COMPACT_ATOMS: atom_id res chain seq x y z
N MET A 1 1.76 14.28 10.43
CA MET A 1 2.35 13.03 9.92
C MET A 1 3.01 13.36 8.60
N THR A 2 4.28 13.05 8.46
CA THR A 2 5.01 13.23 7.20
C THR A 2 4.60 12.16 6.19
N PRO A 3 4.82 12.37 4.88
CA PRO A 3 4.60 11.33 3.87
C PRO A 3 5.34 10.03 4.22
N ILE A 4 6.59 10.13 4.65
CA ILE A 4 7.44 8.99 5.07
C ILE A 4 6.80 8.22 6.24
N GLU A 5 6.39 8.92 7.30
CA GLU A 5 5.72 8.29 8.46
C GLU A 5 4.45 7.55 8.01
N SER A 6 3.63 8.17 7.17
CA SER A 6 2.40 7.54 6.69
C SER A 6 2.66 6.31 5.85
N ILE A 7 3.70 6.32 5.00
CA ILE A 7 4.10 5.15 4.22
C ILE A 7 4.53 4.00 5.13
N TYR A 8 5.33 4.26 6.18
CA TYR A 8 5.71 3.22 7.14
C TYR A 8 4.50 2.63 7.88
N GLU A 9 3.52 3.45 8.28
CA GLU A 9 2.27 2.95 8.88
C GLU A 9 1.50 2.03 7.93
N ILE A 10 1.32 2.45 6.68
CA ILE A 10 0.62 1.68 5.65
C ILE A 10 1.36 0.38 5.38
N LYS A 11 2.69 0.42 5.27
CA LYS A 11 3.55 -0.74 5.04
C LYS A 11 3.46 -1.74 6.18
N SER A 12 3.49 -1.29 7.43
CA SER A 12 3.31 -2.15 8.60
C SER A 12 1.94 -2.84 8.57
N ALA A 13 0.87 -2.06 8.34
CA ALA A 13 -0.49 -2.61 8.24
C ALA A 13 -0.64 -3.61 7.09
N PHE A 14 0.02 -3.36 5.95
CA PHE A 14 0.03 -4.26 4.80
C PHE A 14 0.74 -5.60 5.12
N LEU A 15 1.90 -5.57 5.77
CA LEU A 15 2.64 -6.77 6.15
C LEU A 15 1.86 -7.66 7.12
N ASP A 16 1.16 -7.05 8.08
CA ASP A 16 0.26 -7.78 8.99
C ASP A 16 -0.89 -8.44 8.22
N LEU A 17 -1.44 -7.72 7.25
CA LEU A 17 -2.56 -8.17 6.43
C LEU A 17 -2.16 -9.27 5.44
N GLN A 18 -0.95 -9.24 4.91
CA GLN A 18 -0.44 -10.18 3.90
C GLN A 18 -0.55 -11.63 4.36
N ARG A 19 -0.39 -11.89 5.66
CA ARG A 19 -0.56 -13.22 6.28
C ARG A 19 -1.99 -13.77 6.16
N HIS A 20 -2.97 -12.89 5.91
CA HIS A 20 -4.39 -13.23 5.79
C HIS A 20 -4.87 -13.30 4.34
N LEU A 21 -4.19 -12.64 3.41
CA LEU A 21 -4.53 -12.65 1.97
C LEU A 21 -4.35 -14.03 1.33
N ASN A 22 -3.50 -14.90 1.90
CA ASN A 22 -3.28 -16.26 1.40
C ASN A 22 -4.15 -17.33 2.11
N LYS A 23 -5.08 -16.94 2.99
CA LYS A 23 -5.88 -17.91 3.76
C LYS A 23 -7.02 -18.49 2.93
N LYS A 24 -7.19 -19.81 2.99
CA LYS A 24 -8.27 -20.56 2.30
C LYS A 24 -9.68 -20.29 2.84
N LYS A 25 -9.84 -19.57 3.95
CA LYS A 25 -11.15 -19.27 4.56
C LYS A 25 -11.78 -18.06 3.85
N PRO A 26 -12.89 -18.20 3.10
CA PRO A 26 -13.42 -17.12 2.26
C PRO A 26 -13.75 -15.83 3.01
N VAL A 27 -14.34 -15.92 4.21
CA VAL A 27 -14.68 -14.74 5.03
C VAL A 27 -13.43 -14.01 5.53
N VAL A 28 -12.37 -14.75 5.86
CA VAL A 28 -11.10 -14.15 6.31
C VAL A 28 -10.38 -13.50 5.14
N TYR A 29 -10.40 -14.15 3.98
CA TYR A 29 -9.88 -13.61 2.73
C TYR A 29 -10.59 -12.31 2.35
N GLN A 30 -11.94 -12.31 2.30
CA GLN A 30 -12.72 -11.15 1.90
C GLN A 30 -12.49 -9.94 2.83
N ARG A 31 -12.51 -10.14 4.16
CA ARG A 31 -12.19 -9.07 5.11
C ARG A 31 -10.75 -8.57 4.99
N ALA A 32 -9.81 -9.46 4.66
CA ALA A 32 -8.44 -9.06 4.41
C ALA A 32 -8.34 -8.23 3.12
N HIS A 33 -9.05 -8.64 2.07
CA HIS A 33 -9.11 -7.92 0.79
C HIS A 33 -9.71 -6.51 0.94
N GLU A 34 -10.82 -6.36 1.66
CA GLU A 34 -11.43 -5.04 1.93
C GLU A 34 -10.49 -4.10 2.70
N ARG A 35 -9.72 -4.64 3.65
CA ARG A 35 -8.70 -3.86 4.38
C ARG A 35 -7.54 -3.50 3.46
N TYR A 36 -7.15 -4.40 2.58
CA TYR A 36 -6.08 -4.18 1.61
C TYR A 36 -6.44 -3.03 0.67
N GLU A 37 -7.65 -3.06 0.11
CA GLU A 37 -8.13 -1.99 -0.76
C GLU A 37 -8.16 -0.63 -0.05
N LYS A 38 -8.54 -0.60 1.23
CA LYS A 38 -8.50 0.63 2.05
C LYS A 38 -7.08 1.17 2.21
N LEU A 39 -6.09 0.30 2.40
CA LEU A 39 -4.67 0.71 2.49
C LEU A 39 -4.16 1.29 1.16
N VAL A 40 -4.45 0.62 0.04
CA VAL A 40 -4.11 1.14 -1.30
C VAL A 40 -4.79 2.50 -1.52
N ASN A 41 -6.09 2.61 -1.24
CA ASN A 41 -6.83 3.86 -1.36
C ASN A 41 -6.24 4.98 -0.50
N ARG A 42 -5.84 4.69 0.75
CA ARG A 42 -5.20 5.65 1.65
C ARG A 42 -3.86 6.12 1.06
N PHE A 43 -3.00 5.19 0.65
CA PHE A 43 -1.70 5.50 0.06
C PHE A 43 -1.83 6.44 -1.16
N PHE A 44 -2.73 6.13 -2.09
CA PHE A 44 -2.94 6.96 -3.28
C PHE A 44 -3.53 8.34 -2.97
N LYS A 45 -4.34 8.45 -1.90
CA LYS A 45 -4.91 9.73 -1.47
C LYS A 45 -3.86 10.63 -0.83
N GLU A 46 -2.92 10.04 -0.09
CA GLU A 46 -1.91 10.78 0.68
C GLU A 46 -0.66 11.12 -0.15
N ASN A 47 -0.32 10.31 -1.16
CA ASN A 47 0.91 10.45 -1.95
C ASN A 47 0.63 10.88 -3.41
N LYS A 48 -0.35 11.77 -3.62
CA LYS A 48 -0.84 12.19 -4.95
C LYS A 48 0.23 12.79 -5.87
N ASP A 49 1.24 13.42 -5.29
CA ASP A 49 2.32 14.06 -6.05
C ASP A 49 3.31 13.03 -6.62
N PHE A 50 3.31 11.82 -6.07
CA PHE A 50 4.20 10.72 -6.50
C PHE A 50 3.47 9.68 -7.36
N VAL A 51 2.25 9.30 -6.99
CA VAL A 51 1.55 8.17 -7.62
C VAL A 51 0.81 8.57 -8.91
N LYS A 52 0.72 7.64 -9.85
CA LYS A 52 -0.13 7.78 -11.05
C LYS A 52 -1.42 6.95 -10.88
N PRO A 53 -2.62 7.48 -11.22
CA PRO A 53 -3.88 6.77 -11.05
C PRO A 53 -3.92 5.36 -11.65
N GLU A 54 -3.22 5.13 -12.75
CA GLU A 54 -3.18 3.84 -13.47
C GLU A 54 -2.49 2.74 -12.66
N GLN A 55 -1.51 3.11 -11.82
CA GLN A 55 -0.79 2.16 -10.94
C GLN A 55 -1.70 1.57 -9.87
N LYS A 56 -2.86 2.20 -9.61
CA LYS A 56 -3.80 1.77 -8.58
C LYS A 56 -4.45 0.42 -8.91
N LEU A 57 -4.83 0.22 -10.17
CA LEU A 57 -5.39 -1.04 -10.64
C LEU A 57 -4.36 -2.17 -10.51
N GLN A 58 -3.12 -1.88 -10.92
CA GLN A 58 -2.01 -2.83 -10.75
C GLN A 58 -1.78 -3.21 -9.28
N CYS A 59 -1.93 -2.27 -8.35
CA CYS A 59 -1.86 -2.57 -6.92
C CYS A 59 -3.00 -3.49 -6.48
N PHE A 60 -4.22 -3.33 -6.99
CA PHE A 60 -5.31 -4.24 -6.64
C PHE A 60 -5.10 -5.66 -7.18
N ASP A 61 -4.49 -5.79 -8.36
CA ASP A 61 -4.24 -7.09 -8.99
C ASP A 61 -3.02 -7.82 -8.39
N ASP A 62 -1.97 -7.08 -8.03
CA ASP A 62 -0.72 -7.65 -7.52
C ASP A 62 -0.24 -6.94 -6.24
N PRO A 63 -0.40 -7.58 -5.06
CA PRO A 63 0.11 -7.06 -3.79
C PRO A 63 1.63 -6.80 -3.77
N VAL A 64 2.42 -7.51 -4.60
CA VAL A 64 3.86 -7.26 -4.71
C VAL A 64 4.13 -5.90 -5.37
N SER A 65 3.32 -5.54 -6.36
CA SER A 65 3.40 -4.23 -7.01
C SER A 65 3.12 -3.08 -6.03
N PHE A 66 2.20 -3.26 -5.09
CA PHE A 66 1.94 -2.25 -4.05
C PHE A 66 3.11 -2.08 -3.08
N MET A 67 3.75 -3.17 -2.66
CA MET A 67 4.94 -3.11 -1.80
C MET A 67 6.08 -2.34 -2.47
N LYS A 68 6.37 -2.63 -3.74
CA LYS A 68 7.39 -1.94 -4.52
C LYS A 68 7.09 -0.45 -4.67
N LEU A 69 5.82 -0.10 -4.89
CA LEU A 69 5.41 1.30 -5.04
C LEU A 69 5.64 2.10 -3.74
N MET A 70 5.41 1.49 -2.57
CA MET A 70 5.73 2.12 -1.28
C MET A 70 7.25 2.30 -1.09
N ASP A 71 8.07 1.34 -1.50
CA ASP A 71 9.53 1.46 -1.43
C ASP A 71 10.05 2.60 -2.31
N THR A 72 9.58 2.68 -3.55
CA THR A 72 9.95 3.79 -4.46
C THR A 72 9.43 5.15 -3.96
N ALA A 73 8.27 5.19 -3.30
CA ALA A 73 7.77 6.43 -2.70
C ALA A 73 8.67 6.91 -1.55
N LEU A 74 9.17 5.99 -0.72
CA LEU A 74 10.12 6.33 0.35
C LEU A 74 11.41 6.90 -0.23
N GLU A 75 11.98 6.25 -1.25
CA GLU A 75 13.18 6.74 -1.96
C GLU A 75 12.97 8.18 -2.47
N TYR A 76 11.86 8.43 -3.15
CA TYR A 76 11.50 9.76 -3.66
C TYR A 76 11.44 10.83 -2.56
N TYR A 77 10.80 10.54 -1.43
CA TYR A 77 10.69 11.52 -0.34
C TYR A 77 12.01 11.73 0.41
N TYR A 78 12.87 10.71 0.50
CA TYR A 78 14.22 10.88 1.04
C TYR A 78 15.10 11.73 0.12
N GLU A 79 14.96 11.60 -1.20
CA GLU A 79 15.68 12.43 -2.18
C GLU A 79 15.21 13.88 -2.17
N LEU A 80 13.90 14.15 -2.02
CA LEU A 80 13.36 15.51 -1.91
C LEU A 80 13.75 16.25 -0.63
N GLY A 81 14.06 15.51 0.44
CA GLY A 81 14.43 16.08 1.74
C GLY A 81 15.92 16.40 1.89
N ASN A 82 16.75 16.01 0.91
CA ASN A 82 18.19 16.31 0.83
C ASN A 82 18.46 17.45 -0.16
#